data_AF-A0A349D7J3-F1
#
_entry.id   AF-A0A349D7J3-F1
#
_cell.length_a   1.000
_cell.length_b   1.000
_cell.length_c   1.000
_cell.angle_alpha   90.00
_cell.angle_beta   90.00
_cell.angle_gamma   90.00
#
_symmetry.space_group_name_H-M   'P 1'
#
loop_
_entity.id
_entity.type
_entity.pdbx_description
1 polymer ?
#
loop_
_entity_poly.entity_id
_entity_poly.type
_entity_poly.pdbx_seq_one_letter_code
_entity_poly.pdbx_strand_id
1 'polypeptide(L)'
;MNLKQGTPEWHQARAKLLTASDFASAANIRGAYVSRQKLWELKTERDWKDSNEFMEYGQRMEPIARHSFEALSGDLVDDCDLVLHPNIDFLACSPDGLTHSGHLLEIKCPTRAVHDSISEQFLSQIFGQMSCTGRETAYFFSYHPEGQRLWRINWSQEYWDWLFPLLQEFWEYVCKDECPPRKSKQTFDGEIEIERLPLM
;
A
#
# COMPACT_ATOMS: atom_id res chain seq x y z
N MET A 1 16.04 -13.24 5.09
CA MET A 1 15.86 -13.74 3.72
C MET A 1 15.35 -12.55 2.92
N ASN A 2 16.09 -12.07 1.92
CA ASN A 2 15.58 -10.98 1.06
C ASN A 2 14.58 -11.60 0.09
N LEU A 3 13.30 -11.25 0.23
CA LEU A 3 12.24 -11.69 -0.67
C LEU A 3 12.04 -10.59 -1.70
N LYS A 4 12.77 -10.71 -2.82
CA LYS A 4 12.79 -9.68 -3.86
C LYS A 4 11.41 -9.51 -4.48
N GLN A 5 10.96 -8.25 -4.59
CA GLN A 5 9.67 -7.91 -5.19
C GLN A 5 9.51 -8.53 -6.58
N GLY A 6 8.33 -9.12 -6.83
CA GLY A 6 7.98 -9.76 -8.11
C GLY A 6 8.49 -11.19 -8.29
N THR A 7 9.23 -11.77 -7.33
CA THR A 7 9.66 -13.18 -7.41
C THR A 7 8.57 -14.17 -6.96
N PRO A 8 8.57 -15.43 -7.42
CA PRO A 8 7.63 -16.46 -6.93
C PRO A 8 7.66 -16.64 -5.41
N GLU A 9 8.84 -16.58 -4.80
CA GLU A 9 9.03 -16.68 -3.34
C GLU A 9 8.36 -15.51 -2.61
N TRP A 10 8.45 -14.29 -3.18
CA TRP A 10 7.75 -13.11 -2.68
C TRP A 10 6.24 -13.28 -2.77
N HIS A 11 5.70 -13.82 -3.87
CA HIS A 11 4.28 -14.10 -4.02
C HIS A 11 3.78 -15.14 -2.98
N GLN A 12 4.54 -16.21 -2.76
CA GLN A 12 4.19 -17.26 -1.79
C GLN A 12 4.20 -16.74 -0.36
N ALA A 13 5.18 -15.91 0.01
CA ALA A 13 5.23 -15.28 1.34
C ALA A 13 4.02 -14.36 1.55
N ARG A 14 3.69 -13.52 0.56
CA ARG A 14 2.55 -12.59 0.61
C ARG A 14 1.19 -13.26 0.66
N ALA A 15 1.05 -14.46 0.11
CA ALA A 15 -0.20 -15.21 0.21
C ALA A 15 -0.56 -15.51 1.67
N LYS A 16 0.45 -15.74 2.52
CA LYS A 16 0.31 -16.10 3.94
C LYS A 16 0.30 -14.91 4.90
N LEU A 17 0.42 -13.69 4.39
CA LEU A 17 0.49 -12.46 5.16
C LEU A 17 -0.59 -11.50 4.69
N LEU A 18 -1.08 -10.62 5.57
CA LEU A 18 -1.89 -9.48 5.17
C LEU A 18 -0.94 -8.35 4.77
N THR A 19 -0.94 -8.01 3.48
CA THR A 19 -0.01 -7.01 2.94
C THR A 19 -0.66 -5.64 2.90
N ALA A 20 0.13 -4.56 3.03
CA ALA A 20 -0.39 -3.18 3.06
C ALA A 20 -1.38 -2.84 1.90
N SER A 21 -1.17 -3.38 0.70
CA SER A 21 -2.06 -3.20 -0.45
C SER A 21 -3.46 -3.83 -0.27
N ASP A 22 -3.60 -4.76 0.67
CA ASP A 22 -4.84 -5.46 1.00
C ASP A 22 -5.65 -4.74 2.11
N PHE A 23 -5.06 -3.75 2.80
CA PHE A 23 -5.62 -3.19 4.03
C PHE A 23 -6.97 -2.53 3.80
N ALA A 24 -7.14 -1.80 2.69
CA ALA A 24 -8.43 -1.23 2.31
C ALA A 24 -9.53 -2.29 2.17
N SER A 25 -9.22 -3.45 1.60
CA SER A 25 -10.15 -4.56 1.44
C SER A 25 -10.45 -5.23 2.79
N ALA A 26 -9.42 -5.47 3.61
CA ALA A 26 -9.57 -6.06 4.95
C ALA A 26 -10.40 -5.19 5.89
N ALA A 27 -10.18 -3.88 5.88
CA ALA A 27 -10.90 -2.89 6.69
C ALA A 27 -12.25 -2.46 6.06
N ASN A 28 -12.56 -2.91 4.84
CA ASN A 28 -13.76 -2.52 4.08
C ASN A 28 -13.89 -0.99 3.86
N ILE A 29 -12.78 -0.37 3.48
CA ILE A 29 -12.67 1.06 3.14
C ILE A 29 -13.23 1.30 1.71
N ARG A 30 -13.55 2.56 1.38
CA ARG A 30 -13.99 2.95 0.04
C ARG A 30 -12.84 2.83 -0.97
N GLY A 31 -13.17 2.40 -2.19
CA GLY A 31 -12.18 2.29 -3.29
C GLY A 31 -11.38 1.00 -3.32
N ALA A 32 -11.42 0.19 -2.24
CA ALA A 32 -10.73 -1.10 -2.16
C ALA A 32 -10.88 -1.96 -3.45
N TYR A 33 -9.76 -2.51 -3.94
CA TYR A 33 -9.71 -3.23 -5.22
C TYR A 33 -10.63 -4.46 -5.27
N VAL A 34 -10.79 -5.16 -4.14
CA VAL A 34 -11.66 -6.32 -4.00
C VAL A 34 -12.52 -6.18 -2.75
N SER A 35 -13.63 -6.90 -2.70
CA SER A 35 -14.47 -6.95 -1.50
C SER A 35 -13.73 -7.64 -0.34
N ARG A 36 -14.19 -7.38 0.89
CA ARG A 36 -13.66 -8.04 2.10
C ARG A 36 -13.77 -9.57 2.00
N GLN A 37 -14.89 -10.08 1.48
CA GLN A 37 -15.11 -11.51 1.25
C GLN A 37 -14.15 -12.07 0.20
N LYS A 38 -13.98 -11.37 -0.93
CA LYS A 38 -13.06 -11.80 -1.99
C LYS A 38 -11.62 -11.82 -1.49
N LEU A 39 -11.21 -10.85 -0.66
CA LEU A 39 -9.89 -10.89 -0.03
C LEU A 39 -9.73 -12.12 0.88
N TRP A 40 -10.75 -12.49 1.65
CA TRP A 40 -10.72 -13.70 2.47
C TRP A 40 -10.60 -14.97 1.60
N GLU A 41 -11.33 -15.05 0.48
CA GLU A 41 -11.19 -16.17 -0.48
C GLU A 41 -9.75 -16.26 -1.03
N LEU A 42 -9.13 -15.12 -1.35
CA LEU A 42 -7.72 -15.05 -1.79
C LEU A 42 -6.75 -15.51 -0.69
N LYS A 43 -6.95 -15.09 0.57
CA LYS A 43 -6.07 -15.43 1.70
C LYS A 43 -6.25 -16.86 2.20
N THR A 44 -7.35 -17.51 1.84
CA THR A 44 -7.65 -18.90 2.18
C THR A 44 -7.53 -19.84 0.98
N GLU A 45 -6.89 -19.38 -0.11
CA GLU A 45 -6.59 -20.16 -1.32
C GLU A 45 -7.84 -20.75 -2.02
N ARG A 46 -9.01 -20.16 -1.79
CA ARG A 46 -10.26 -20.50 -2.51
C ARG A 46 -10.37 -19.80 -3.86
N ASP A 47 -9.57 -18.76 -4.05
CA ASP A 47 -9.53 -17.95 -5.25
C ASP A 47 -8.11 -17.42 -5.48
N TRP A 48 -7.85 -16.90 -6.67
CA TRP A 48 -6.55 -16.37 -7.05
C TRP A 48 -6.70 -15.06 -7.82
N LYS A 49 -5.68 -14.20 -7.71
CA LYS A 49 -5.66 -12.90 -8.36
C LYS A 49 -4.79 -12.98 -9.61
N ASP A 50 -5.41 -12.95 -10.77
CA ASP A 50 -4.71 -12.78 -12.03
C ASP A 50 -4.19 -11.34 -12.18
N SER A 51 -3.09 -11.22 -12.90
CA SER A 51 -2.60 -9.92 -13.37
C SER A 51 -3.60 -9.32 -14.36
N ASN A 52 -3.76 -8.01 -14.34
CA ASN A 52 -4.56 -7.29 -15.32
C ASN A 52 -3.73 -6.20 -16.00
N GLU A 53 -4.23 -5.67 -17.12
CA GLU A 53 -3.52 -4.69 -17.95
C GLU A 53 -3.08 -3.44 -17.16
N PHE A 54 -3.86 -3.02 -16.16
CA PHE A 54 -3.50 -1.87 -15.32
C PHE A 54 -2.35 -2.18 -14.35
N MET A 55 -2.32 -3.38 -13.79
CA MET A 55 -1.23 -3.85 -12.94
C MET A 55 0.07 -4.02 -13.74
N GLU A 56 -0.01 -4.62 -14.93
CA GLU A 56 1.13 -4.79 -15.84
C GLU A 56 1.67 -3.46 -16.33
N TYR A 57 0.79 -2.51 -16.66
CA TYR A 57 1.17 -1.14 -16.97
C TYR A 57 1.91 -0.50 -15.80
N GLY A 58 1.36 -0.60 -14.59
CA GLY A 58 1.98 -0.08 -13.37
C GLY A 58 3.40 -0.60 -13.17
N GLN A 59 3.58 -1.92 -13.19
CA GLN A 59 4.90 -2.58 -13.02
C GLN A 59 5.92 -2.12 -14.06
N ARG A 60 5.48 -1.93 -15.31
CA ARG A 60 6.36 -1.50 -16.39
C ARG A 60 6.72 -0.01 -16.31
N MET A 61 5.85 0.81 -15.75
CA MET A 61 6.06 2.26 -15.60
C MET A 61 6.74 2.65 -14.30
N GLU A 62 6.66 1.83 -13.25
CA GLU A 62 7.23 2.11 -11.92
C GLU A 62 8.71 2.50 -11.97
N PRO A 63 9.61 1.82 -12.73
CA PRO A 63 11.02 2.25 -12.81
C PRO A 63 11.19 3.64 -13.44
N ILE A 64 10.36 3.98 -14.43
CA ILE A 64 10.38 5.30 -15.09
C ILE A 64 9.88 6.37 -14.12
N ALA A 65 8.79 6.07 -13.39
CA ALA A 65 8.23 6.94 -12.38
C ALA A 65 9.22 7.19 -11.23
N ARG A 66 9.92 6.16 -10.75
CA ARG A 66 10.97 6.29 -9.72
C ARG A 66 12.07 7.23 -10.18
N HIS A 67 12.60 7.04 -11.40
CA HIS A 67 13.62 7.93 -11.95
C HIS A 67 13.13 9.39 -12.09
N SER A 68 11.88 9.58 -12.49
CA SER A 68 11.26 10.90 -12.56
C SER A 68 11.14 11.54 -11.17
N PHE A 69 10.77 10.75 -10.15
CA PHE A 69 10.74 11.20 -8.77
C PHE A 69 12.14 11.62 -8.28
N GLU A 70 13.18 10.82 -8.53
CA GLU A 70 14.56 11.15 -8.15
C GLU A 70 15.03 12.45 -8.80
N ALA A 71 14.74 12.64 -10.09
CA ALA A 71 15.11 13.85 -10.83
C ALA A 71 14.40 15.12 -10.30
N LEU A 72 13.14 15.00 -9.88
CA LEU A 72 12.34 16.14 -9.39
C LEU A 72 12.58 16.47 -7.92
N SER A 73 12.75 15.44 -7.08
CA SER A 73 12.97 15.61 -5.65
C SER A 73 14.43 15.86 -5.28
N GLY A 74 15.36 15.39 -6.13
CA GLY A 74 16.79 15.33 -5.81
C GLY A 74 17.15 14.26 -4.78
N ASP A 75 16.21 13.39 -4.43
CA ASP A 75 16.37 12.34 -3.42
C ASP A 75 16.42 10.96 -4.10
N LEU A 76 17.52 10.24 -3.91
CA LEU A 76 17.73 8.92 -4.49
C LEU A 76 16.88 7.88 -3.78
N VAL A 77 16.49 6.84 -4.51
CA VAL A 77 15.58 5.81 -4.00
C VAL A 77 16.21 4.43 -4.09
N ASP A 78 16.36 3.77 -2.95
CA ASP A 78 16.75 2.37 -2.87
C ASP A 78 15.53 1.46 -3.04
N ASP A 79 15.71 0.34 -3.75
CA ASP A 79 14.70 -0.72 -3.84
C ASP A 79 14.36 -1.26 -2.44
N CYS A 80 13.08 -1.60 -2.21
CA CYS A 80 12.61 -2.18 -0.97
C CYS A 80 11.93 -3.54 -1.22
N ASP A 81 12.43 -4.58 -0.55
CA ASP A 81 11.87 -5.92 -0.61
C ASP A 81 10.65 -6.05 0.32
N LEU A 82 10.13 -7.28 0.50
CA LEU A 82 9.09 -7.53 1.49
C LEU A 82 9.61 -7.24 2.92
N VAL A 83 8.96 -6.31 3.61
CA VAL A 83 9.22 -5.96 5.01
C VAL A 83 8.11 -6.55 5.87
N LEU A 84 8.48 -7.37 6.85
CA LEU A 84 7.56 -7.86 7.88
C LEU A 84 7.37 -6.79 8.95
N HIS A 85 6.17 -6.68 9.50
CA HIS A 85 5.94 -5.79 10.63
C HIS A 85 6.73 -6.27 11.86
N PRO A 86 7.43 -5.40 12.59
CA PRO A 86 8.37 -5.81 13.65
C PRO A 86 7.71 -6.51 14.84
N ASN A 87 6.43 -6.21 15.09
CA ASN A 87 5.68 -6.69 16.26
C ASN A 87 4.37 -7.42 15.94
N ILE A 88 4.02 -7.58 14.65
CA ILE A 88 2.71 -8.13 14.24
C ILE A 88 2.93 -9.15 13.13
N ASP A 89 2.94 -10.43 13.50
CA ASP A 89 3.45 -11.53 12.67
C ASP A 89 2.71 -11.71 11.34
N PHE A 90 1.46 -11.26 11.25
CA PHE A 90 0.65 -11.41 10.05
C PHE A 90 0.68 -10.21 9.11
N LEU A 91 1.38 -9.13 9.45
CA LEU A 91 1.45 -7.93 8.64
C LEU A 91 2.77 -7.81 7.88
N ALA A 92 2.70 -7.35 6.65
CA ALA A 92 3.86 -7.03 5.84
C ALA A 92 3.58 -5.92 4.82
N CYS A 93 4.63 -5.34 4.26
CA CYS A 93 4.52 -4.40 3.16
C CYS A 93 5.65 -4.59 2.14
N SER A 94 5.48 -4.01 0.95
CA SER A 94 6.52 -3.90 -0.08
C SER A 94 6.38 -2.49 -0.64
N PRO A 95 7.03 -1.48 -0.03
CA PRO A 95 7.06 -0.12 -0.56
C PRO A 95 7.77 -0.09 -1.91
N ASP A 96 7.43 0.85 -2.78
CA ASP A 96 8.09 0.98 -4.10
C ASP A 96 9.52 1.53 -3.98
N GLY A 97 9.89 2.04 -2.80
CA GLY A 97 11.27 2.34 -2.44
C GLY A 97 11.42 3.03 -1.09
N LEU A 98 12.68 3.19 -0.69
CA LEU A 98 13.09 3.99 0.46
C LEU A 98 14.00 5.10 -0.02
N THR A 99 13.65 6.34 0.28
CA THR A 99 14.47 7.48 -0.13
C THR A 99 15.69 7.63 0.78
N HIS A 100 16.78 8.22 0.27
CA HIS A 100 18.02 8.42 1.03
C HIS A 100 17.84 9.40 2.19
N SER A 101 16.88 10.32 2.09
CA SER A 101 16.46 11.17 3.22
C SER A 101 15.61 10.45 4.27
N GLY A 102 15.24 9.19 4.04
CA GLY A 102 14.61 8.32 5.03
C GLY A 102 13.08 8.23 4.94
N HIS A 103 12.48 8.63 3.82
CA HIS A 103 11.05 8.53 3.57
C HIS A 103 10.68 7.22 2.85
N LEU A 104 9.45 6.74 3.04
CA LEU A 104 8.88 5.74 2.13
C LEU A 104 8.53 6.40 0.81
N LEU A 105 8.55 5.62 -0.27
CA LEU A 105 7.97 6.01 -1.55
C LEU A 105 6.91 4.99 -1.98
N GLU A 106 5.72 5.50 -2.28
CA GLU A 106 4.63 4.78 -2.93
C GLU A 106 4.28 5.48 -4.25
N ILE A 107 4.38 4.74 -5.34
CA ILE A 107 4.20 5.20 -6.72
C ILE A 107 2.91 4.60 -7.27
N LYS A 108 2.08 5.44 -7.91
CA LYS A 108 0.96 4.97 -8.73
C LYS A 108 1.09 5.50 -10.15
N CYS A 109 1.02 4.58 -11.12
CA CYS A 109 1.05 4.89 -12.54
C CYS A 109 -0.32 4.63 -13.20
N PRO A 110 -1.33 5.50 -13.01
CA PRO A 110 -2.62 5.36 -13.67
C PRO A 110 -2.47 5.49 -15.21
N THR A 111 -3.35 4.85 -15.98
CA THR A 111 -3.28 4.83 -17.45
C THR A 111 -3.93 6.03 -18.15
N ARG A 112 -4.70 6.85 -17.43
CA ARG A 112 -5.48 7.97 -18.00
C ARG A 112 -4.90 9.33 -17.65
N ALA A 113 -4.79 9.60 -16.35
CA ALA A 113 -4.30 10.85 -15.81
C ALA A 113 -3.85 10.61 -14.38
N VAL A 114 -2.98 11.49 -13.89
CA VAL A 114 -2.58 11.48 -12.47
C VAL A 114 -3.79 11.59 -11.54
N HIS A 115 -3.63 11.04 -10.34
CA HIS A 115 -4.56 11.30 -9.26
C HIS A 115 -4.47 12.77 -8.85
N ASP A 116 -5.61 13.39 -8.50
CA ASP A 116 -5.65 14.76 -7.97
C ASP A 116 -5.60 14.81 -6.43
N SER A 117 -5.84 13.68 -5.78
CA SER A 117 -5.80 13.50 -4.33
C SER A 117 -5.39 12.07 -3.98
N ILE A 118 -5.02 11.86 -2.72
CA ILE A 118 -4.75 10.53 -2.17
C ILE A 118 -6.08 9.92 -1.73
N SER A 119 -6.41 8.74 -2.26
CA SER A 119 -7.63 8.02 -1.86
C SER A 119 -7.47 7.38 -0.48
N GLU A 120 -8.59 7.12 0.21
CA GLU A 120 -8.59 6.38 1.49
C GLU A 120 -7.91 5.00 1.36
N GLN A 121 -8.05 4.36 0.20
CA GLN A 121 -7.37 3.12 -0.11
C GLN A 121 -5.84 3.29 -0.08
N PHE A 122 -5.32 4.31 -0.77
CA PHE A 122 -3.88 4.56 -0.81
C PHE A 122 -3.36 4.99 0.55
N LEU A 123 -4.13 5.78 1.31
CA LEU A 123 -3.77 6.11 2.70
C LEU A 123 -3.62 4.85 3.55
N SER A 124 -4.59 3.92 3.51
CA SER A 124 -4.48 2.68 4.28
C SER A 124 -3.24 1.85 3.93
N GLN A 125 -2.84 1.86 2.65
CA GLN A 125 -1.62 1.20 2.19
C GLN A 125 -0.36 1.92 2.73
N ILE A 126 -0.29 3.25 2.61
CA ILE A 126 0.85 4.07 3.03
C ILE A 126 1.05 3.99 4.55
N PHE A 127 -0.01 4.10 5.34
CA PHE A 127 0.06 3.92 6.79
C PHE A 127 0.47 2.50 7.18
N GLY A 128 0.02 1.49 6.43
CA GLY A 128 0.49 0.12 6.62
C GLY A 128 1.98 -0.06 6.33
N GLN A 129 2.52 0.64 5.34
CA GLN A 129 3.96 0.65 5.05
C GLN A 129 4.75 1.36 6.15
N MET A 130 4.28 2.51 6.62
CA MET A 130 4.90 3.24 7.74
C MET A 130 4.94 2.40 9.01
N SER A 131 3.85 1.70 9.35
CA SER A 131 3.82 0.83 10.53
C SER A 131 4.79 -0.36 10.41
N CYS A 132 4.88 -0.99 9.25
CA CYS A 132 5.80 -2.11 9.03
C CYS A 132 7.28 -1.69 9.04
N THR A 133 7.59 -0.48 8.58
CA THR A 133 8.98 -0.02 8.40
C THR A 133 9.48 0.89 9.52
N GLY A 134 8.59 1.37 10.38
CA GLY A 134 8.91 2.36 11.42
C GLY A 134 9.25 3.75 10.88
N ARG A 135 8.88 4.06 9.63
CA ARG A 135 9.10 5.38 9.03
C ARG A 135 7.99 6.33 9.43
N GLU A 136 8.37 7.54 9.81
CA GLU A 136 7.42 8.57 10.25
C GLU A 136 6.83 9.38 9.10
N THR A 137 7.29 9.15 7.88
CA THR A 137 6.95 9.96 6.71
C THR A 137 7.01 9.14 5.42
N ALA A 138 6.12 9.47 4.50
CA ALA A 138 6.02 8.84 3.19
C ALA A 138 5.74 9.85 2.08
N TYR A 139 6.29 9.58 0.90
CA TYR A 139 5.92 10.22 -0.34
C TYR A 139 4.92 9.37 -1.10
N PHE A 140 3.83 10.00 -1.54
CA PHE A 140 2.94 9.44 -2.54
C PHE A 140 3.18 10.15 -3.86
N PHE A 141 3.56 9.40 -4.88
CA PHE A 141 3.87 9.93 -6.20
C PHE A 141 2.93 9.36 -7.25
N SER A 142 2.06 10.20 -7.81
CA SER A 142 1.21 9.82 -8.94
C SER A 142 1.88 10.26 -10.23
N TYR A 143 2.22 9.29 -11.07
CA TYR A 143 2.96 9.50 -12.30
C TYR A 143 2.12 9.14 -13.53
N HIS A 144 2.05 10.06 -14.47
CA HIS A 144 1.60 9.82 -15.83
C HIS A 144 2.58 10.53 -16.79
N PRO A 145 2.83 10.05 -18.03
CA PRO A 145 3.72 10.75 -18.96
C PRO A 145 3.33 12.22 -19.22
N GLU A 146 2.04 12.54 -19.13
CA GLU A 146 1.51 13.89 -19.37
C GLU A 146 1.38 14.75 -18.08
N GLY A 147 1.69 14.21 -16.91
CA GLY A 147 1.53 14.95 -15.67
C GLY A 147 2.00 14.16 -14.45
N GLN A 148 2.43 14.87 -13.41
CA GLN A 148 2.99 14.26 -12.22
C GLN A 148 2.52 15.02 -10.98
N ARG A 149 2.36 14.33 -9.86
CA ARG A 149 1.94 14.91 -8.58
C ARG A 149 2.62 14.21 -7.41
N LEU A 150 3.05 14.99 -6.44
CA LEU A 150 3.75 14.53 -5.25
C LEU A 150 3.08 15.05 -3.99
N TRP A 151 2.93 14.18 -3.01
CA TRP A 151 2.49 14.52 -1.67
C TRP A 151 3.42 13.92 -0.64
N ARG A 152 3.57 14.62 0.48
CA ARG A 152 4.19 14.11 1.70
C ARG A 152 3.10 13.85 2.74
N ILE A 153 3.19 12.70 3.40
CA ILE A 153 2.27 12.25 4.45
C ILE A 153 3.09 12.01 5.71
N ASN A 154 2.64 12.55 6.83
CA ASN A 154 3.25 12.28 8.14
C ASN A 154 2.53 11.12 8.84
N TRP A 155 3.27 10.41 9.68
CA TRP A 155 2.71 9.39 10.55
C TRP A 155 1.66 9.98 11.49
N SER A 156 0.60 9.21 11.71
CA SER A 156 -0.52 9.52 12.57
C SER A 156 -0.81 8.26 13.36
N GLN A 157 -0.46 8.30 14.65
CA GLN A 157 -0.76 7.21 15.56
C GLN A 157 -2.28 6.97 15.64
N GLU A 158 -3.07 8.05 15.58
CA GLU A 158 -4.53 7.98 15.60
C GLU A 158 -5.10 7.21 14.40
N TYR A 159 -4.57 7.46 13.19
CA TYR A 159 -4.99 6.71 12.00
C TYR A 159 -4.65 5.22 12.13
N TRP A 160 -3.47 4.90 12.66
CA TRP A 160 -3.06 3.52 12.86
C TRP A 160 -3.90 2.82 13.93
N ASP A 161 -4.18 3.49 15.06
CA ASP A 161 -5.02 2.97 16.14
C ASP A 161 -6.46 2.71 15.68
N TRP A 162 -6.94 3.47 14.70
CA TRP A 162 -8.22 3.22 14.02
C TRP A 162 -8.15 2.05 13.04
N LEU A 163 -7.10 1.98 12.20
CA LEU A 163 -7.00 1.00 11.13
C LEU A 163 -6.69 -0.41 11.66
N PHE A 164 -5.73 -0.52 12.58
CA PHE A 164 -5.18 -1.81 13.00
C PHE A 164 -6.22 -2.78 13.57
N PRO A 165 -7.15 -2.38 14.47
CA PRO A 165 -8.19 -3.29 14.96
C PRO A 165 -9.06 -3.89 13.85
N LEU A 166 -9.29 -3.16 12.76
CA LEU A 166 -10.05 -3.65 11.61
C LEU A 166 -9.30 -4.73 10.83
N LEU A 167 -7.97 -4.59 10.73
CA LEU A 167 -7.08 -5.56 10.10
C LEU A 167 -6.95 -6.82 10.96
N GLN A 168 -6.83 -6.65 12.28
CA GLN A 168 -6.78 -7.74 13.24
C GLN A 168 -8.07 -8.56 13.21
N GLU A 169 -9.23 -7.91 13.28
CA GLU A 169 -10.55 -8.56 13.15
C GLU A 169 -10.64 -9.36 11.84
N PHE A 170 -10.22 -8.79 10.72
CA PHE A 170 -10.21 -9.49 9.43
C PHE A 170 -9.30 -10.73 9.45
N TRP A 171 -8.12 -10.60 10.03
CA TRP A 171 -7.16 -11.69 10.06
C TRP A 171 -7.62 -12.86 10.93
N GLU A 172 -8.36 -12.60 12.00
CA GLU A 172 -8.98 -13.67 12.80
C GLU A 172 -9.92 -14.56 11.97
N TYR A 173 -10.69 -13.98 11.05
CA TYR A 173 -11.54 -14.74 10.12
C TYR A 173 -10.73 -15.61 9.16
N VAL A 174 -9.58 -15.11 8.69
CA VAL A 174 -8.64 -15.90 7.89
C VAL A 174 -8.10 -17.07 8.70
N CYS A 175 -7.66 -16.84 9.94
CA CYS A 175 -7.12 -17.88 10.82
C CYS A 175 -8.16 -18.95 11.22
N LYS A 176 -9.42 -18.55 11.43
CA LYS A 176 -10.54 -19.46 11.74
C LYS A 176 -11.10 -20.15 10.51
N ASP A 177 -10.67 -19.76 9.31
CA ASP A 177 -11.25 -20.17 8.05
C ASP A 177 -12.77 -19.90 7.96
N GLU A 178 -13.20 -18.77 8.50
CA GLU A 178 -14.59 -18.33 8.55
C GLU A 178 -14.79 -17.11 7.65
N CYS A 179 -15.78 -17.13 6.76
CA CYS A 179 -16.03 -16.00 5.87
C CYS A 179 -16.47 -14.75 6.67
N PRO A 180 -15.80 -13.59 6.49
CA PRO A 180 -16.12 -12.39 7.25
C PRO A 180 -17.52 -11.85 6.89
N PRO A 181 -18.30 -11.39 7.89
CA PRO A 181 -19.63 -10.86 7.63
C PRO A 181 -19.58 -9.58 6.81
N ARG A 182 -20.69 -9.25 6.17
CA ARG A 182 -20.85 -7.95 5.50
C ARG A 182 -20.82 -6.84 6.56
N LYS A 183 -20.04 -5.79 6.29
CA LYS A 183 -19.86 -4.62 7.16
C LYS A 183 -20.23 -3.35 6.39
N SER A 184 -20.65 -2.31 7.10
CA SER A 184 -20.71 -0.97 6.53
C SER A 184 -19.31 -0.51 6.11
N LYS A 185 -19.24 0.44 5.17
CA LYS A 185 -17.97 1.08 4.83
C LYS A 185 -17.40 1.79 6.05
N GLN A 186 -16.11 1.60 6.27
CA GLN A 186 -15.38 2.26 7.34
C GLN A 186 -14.73 3.52 6.77
N THR A 187 -14.81 4.60 7.53
CA THR A 187 -14.20 5.89 7.22
C THR A 187 -13.46 6.36 8.47
N PHE A 188 -12.33 7.01 8.26
CA PHE A 188 -11.59 7.67 9.33
C PHE A 188 -12.03 9.14 9.36
N ASP A 189 -12.50 9.59 10.52
CA ASP A 189 -13.04 10.94 10.69
C ASP A 189 -12.03 11.93 11.29
N GLY A 190 -10.83 11.46 11.66
CA GLY A 190 -9.75 12.30 12.19
C GLY A 190 -8.96 13.04 11.09
N GLU A 191 -8.01 13.86 11.53
CA GLU A 191 -7.15 14.63 10.63
C GLU A 191 -5.89 13.87 10.26
N ILE A 192 -5.43 14.04 9.02
CA ILE A 192 -4.18 13.47 8.53
C ILE A 192 -3.36 14.62 7.94
N GLU A 193 -2.13 14.77 8.41
CA GLU A 193 -1.19 15.75 7.88
C GLU A 193 -0.69 15.29 6.50
N ILE A 194 -1.25 15.90 5.45
CA ILE A 194 -0.89 15.66 4.05
C ILE A 194 -0.55 17.00 3.40
N GLU A 195 0.65 17.08 2.85
CA GLU A 195 1.14 18.25 2.14
C GLU A 195 1.30 17.91 0.65
N ARG A 196 0.67 18.68 -0.24
CA ARG A 196 0.95 18.59 -1.68
C ARG A 196 2.18 19.41 -2.00
N LEU A 197 3.22 18.76 -2.51
CA LEU A 197 4.48 19.40 -2.84
C LEU A 197 4.46 19.94 -4.28
N PRO A 198 5.04 21.14 -4.52
CA PRO A 198 5.29 21.59 -5.88
C PRO A 198 6.34 20.68 -6.53
N LEU A 199 6.14 20.38 -7.82
CA LEU A 199 7.19 19.79 -8.63
C LEU A 199 7.99 20.95 -9.24
N MET A 200 9.32 20.92 -9.07
CA MET A 200 10.23 21.92 -9.64
C MET A 200 10.28 21.83 -11.17
#